data_AF-A0A4R8DJ09-F1
#
_entry.id   AF-A0A4R8DJ09-F1
#
_cell.length_a   1.000
_cell.length_b   1.000
_cell.length_c   1.000
_cell.angle_alpha   90.00
_cell.angle_beta   90.00
_cell.angle_gamma   90.00
#
_symmetry.space_group_name_H-M   'P 1'
#
loop_
_entity.id
_entity.type
_entity.pdbx_description
1 polymer ?
#
loop_
_entity_poly.entity_id
_entity_poly.type
_entity_poly.pdbx_seq_one_letter_code
_entity_poly.pdbx_strand_id
1 'polypeptide(L)'
;MNNLSRRGLLAGAGAVVVAGAVGAPASANPFTLTPTRRFVLDGPGGEMFRSKPLADVTVMQSIAFDSANQRLFTGQLRAGSPSSSGDLTLTQLTLAGDVVGHMYLSGFGHAVSIGAETVGRTTYLWTETDVDTANARGRQIARFRWQDGATLTKDSPGLRSWKPVADGAVFTPSVDQQHGRIGIRHTLADGFHINVYSLAAARAGDFSRVLASFKQPTMTAGIDFQGWALYGSYVYLWEGEAYAGTFDPALATSKLWAYDINKGEVVESVKILDGADLVYREAEGVGVYVDPLGCPRLCFGFASGVTGDRRANLFYRDTLV
;
A
#
# COMPACT_ATOMS: atom_id res chain seq x y z
N MET A 1 -22.16 17.38 4.49
CA MET A 1 -21.99 17.30 5.96
C MET A 1 -20.51 17.19 6.24
N ASN A 2 -19.96 18.30 6.77
CA ASN A 2 -18.67 18.55 7.41
C ASN A 2 -17.43 17.82 6.88
N ASN A 3 -16.75 18.50 5.93
CA ASN A 3 -15.33 18.31 5.65
C ASN A 3 -14.52 18.76 6.87
N LEU A 4 -13.89 17.83 7.59
CA LEU A 4 -12.95 18.13 8.66
C LEU A 4 -11.52 18.09 8.09
N SER A 5 -11.06 19.25 7.61
CA SER A 5 -9.63 19.55 7.47
C SER A 5 -9.03 19.69 8.87
N ARG A 6 -7.98 18.90 9.19
CA ARG A 6 -7.24 19.03 10.45
C ARG A 6 -5.91 19.75 10.22
N ARG A 7 -5.89 21.04 10.56
CA ARG A 7 -4.66 21.79 10.87
C ARG A 7 -4.23 21.50 12.32
N GLY A 8 -2.96 21.13 12.45
CA GLY A 8 -1.97 21.76 13.32
C GLY A 8 -2.05 21.59 14.84
N LEU A 9 -0.97 21.05 15.43
CA LEU A 9 -0.36 21.60 16.63
C LEU A 9 1.13 21.22 16.70
N LEU A 10 1.99 22.23 16.50
CA LEU A 10 3.41 22.26 16.86
C LEU A 10 3.54 23.29 18.00
N ALA A 11 4.22 22.95 19.10
CA ALA A 11 5.16 23.82 19.83
C ALA A 11 5.60 23.21 21.17
N GLY A 12 6.90 23.39 21.50
CA GLY A 12 7.47 23.28 22.85
C GLY A 12 8.60 22.24 22.97
N ALA A 13 9.83 22.54 22.54
CA ALA A 13 10.91 23.22 23.28
C ALA A 13 11.77 22.28 24.16
N GLY A 14 13.09 22.28 23.90
CA GLY A 14 14.09 21.62 24.75
C GLY A 14 15.43 21.43 24.04
N ALA A 15 16.30 22.43 24.09
CA ALA A 15 17.69 22.32 23.68
C ALA A 15 18.49 21.56 24.74
N VAL A 16 19.24 20.53 24.33
CA VAL A 16 20.33 19.93 25.12
C VAL A 16 21.52 19.65 24.21
N VAL A 17 22.67 20.20 24.58
CA VAL A 17 23.99 19.98 24.00
C VAL A 17 24.51 18.60 24.40
N VAL A 18 25.02 17.79 23.47
CA VAL A 18 25.95 16.69 23.79
C VAL A 18 27.08 16.62 22.77
N ALA A 19 28.28 16.47 23.32
CA ALA A 19 29.60 16.45 22.72
C ALA A 19 29.83 15.26 21.75
N GLY A 20 30.87 15.41 20.93
CA GLY A 20 31.26 14.49 19.88
C GLY A 20 31.49 13.04 20.33
N ALA A 21 31.00 12.12 19.51
CA ALA A 21 31.36 10.71 19.55
C ALA A 21 32.15 10.39 18.28
N VAL A 22 33.35 9.88 18.52
CA VAL A 22 34.29 9.30 17.58
C VAL A 22 33.58 8.27 16.71
N GLY A 23 33.76 8.36 15.39
CA GLY A 23 33.12 7.47 14.42
C GLY A 23 33.46 6.00 14.70
N ALA A 24 32.46 5.23 15.11
CA ALA A 24 32.50 3.79 15.04
C ALA A 24 32.51 3.37 13.56
N PRO A 25 33.31 2.37 13.16
CA PRO A 25 33.27 1.86 11.80
C PRO A 25 31.86 1.34 11.52
N ALA A 26 31.32 1.71 10.35
CA ALA A 26 30.04 1.21 9.86
C ALA A 26 30.05 -0.33 9.95
N SER A 27 29.16 -0.88 10.78
CA SER A 27 28.89 -2.31 10.78
C SER A 27 28.46 -2.70 9.36
N ALA A 28 29.17 -3.63 8.73
CA ALA A 28 28.73 -4.22 7.47
C ALA A 28 27.28 -4.70 7.64
N ASN A 29 26.35 -4.11 6.88
CA ASN A 29 24.92 -4.47 6.92
C ASN A 29 24.79 -5.95 6.55
N PRO A 30 24.34 -6.84 7.45
CA PRO A 30 24.25 -8.28 7.15
C PRO A 30 23.09 -8.66 6.21
N PHE A 31 22.44 -7.68 5.57
CA PHE A 31 21.14 -7.84 4.94
C PHE A 31 21.02 -7.04 3.64
N THR A 32 21.79 -7.44 2.62
CA THR A 32 21.54 -6.96 1.25
C THR A 32 20.62 -7.92 0.54
N LEU A 33 19.49 -7.41 0.04
CA LEU A 33 18.63 -8.16 -0.86
C LEU A 33 19.36 -8.35 -2.19
N THR A 34 19.10 -9.45 -2.89
CA THR A 34 19.57 -9.61 -4.27
C THR A 34 19.15 -8.38 -5.08
N PRO A 35 20.11 -7.62 -5.67
CA PRO A 35 19.79 -6.44 -6.46
C PRO A 35 18.88 -6.80 -7.62
N THR A 36 17.87 -5.98 -7.86
CA THR A 36 16.97 -6.08 -8.99
C THR A 36 17.01 -4.80 -9.82
N ARG A 37 16.34 -4.79 -10.97
CA ARG A 37 16.03 -3.54 -11.65
C ARG A 37 14.87 -2.82 -10.95
N ARG A 38 14.81 -1.50 -11.08
CA ARG A 38 13.72 -0.66 -10.59
C ARG A 38 12.87 -0.13 -11.74
N PHE A 39 11.63 0.26 -11.47
CA PHE A 39 10.83 1.01 -12.44
C PHE A 39 11.39 2.42 -12.63
N VAL A 40 11.32 2.93 -13.86
CA VAL A 40 11.54 4.33 -14.19
C VAL A 40 10.21 5.07 -13.98
N LEU A 41 10.15 5.97 -13.01
CA LEU A 41 8.89 6.62 -12.62
C LEU A 41 8.45 7.71 -13.60
N ASP A 42 9.41 8.44 -14.18
CA ASP A 42 9.16 9.40 -15.28
C ASP A 42 9.21 8.75 -16.67
N GLY A 43 9.19 7.42 -16.70
CA GLY A 43 9.25 6.64 -17.93
C GLY A 43 7.90 6.57 -18.66
N PRO A 44 7.87 5.92 -19.83
CA PRO A 44 6.62 5.64 -20.51
C PRO A 44 5.70 4.81 -19.61
N GLY A 45 4.41 4.99 -19.84
CA GLY A 45 3.36 4.37 -19.08
C GLY A 45 2.11 4.19 -19.91
N GLY A 46 1.07 3.69 -19.26
CA GLY A 46 -0.22 3.51 -19.89
C GLY A 46 -1.33 3.41 -18.88
N GLU A 47 -2.50 3.05 -19.39
CA GLU A 47 -3.72 2.91 -18.63
C GLU A 47 -4.11 1.44 -18.61
N MET A 48 -4.44 0.92 -17.43
CA MET A 48 -5.04 -0.40 -17.30
C MET A 48 -6.56 -0.29 -17.50
N PHE A 49 -7.20 0.70 -16.86
CA PHE A 49 -8.59 1.09 -17.12
C PHE A 49 -8.92 2.45 -16.49
N ARG A 50 -10.09 2.99 -16.86
CA ARG A 50 -10.64 4.24 -16.34
C ARG A 50 -12.11 4.13 -15.96
N SER A 51 -12.51 4.95 -14.99
CA SER A 51 -13.90 5.21 -14.60
C SER A 51 -14.70 3.96 -14.26
N LYS A 52 -14.06 2.96 -13.65
CA LYS A 52 -14.72 1.70 -13.30
C LYS A 52 -15.36 1.77 -11.91
N PRO A 53 -16.60 1.26 -11.73
CA PRO A 53 -17.14 1.03 -10.40
C PRO A 53 -16.30 0.00 -9.65
N LEU A 54 -16.35 0.07 -8.33
CA LEU A 54 -15.98 -1.03 -7.45
C LEU A 54 -17.25 -1.59 -6.79
N ALA A 55 -17.12 -2.61 -5.93
CA ALA A 55 -18.28 -3.17 -5.24
C ALA A 55 -18.90 -2.19 -4.23
N ASP A 56 -18.11 -1.24 -3.72
CA ASP A 56 -18.58 -0.17 -2.84
C ASP A 56 -18.51 1.20 -3.51
N VAL A 57 -19.21 2.18 -2.95
CA VAL A 57 -19.34 3.56 -3.48
C VAL A 57 -18.32 4.54 -2.94
N THR A 58 -17.45 4.08 -2.03
CA THR A 58 -16.37 4.86 -1.42
C THR A 58 -15.14 4.89 -2.33
N VAL A 59 -14.15 5.72 -1.98
CA VAL A 59 -12.88 5.74 -2.71
C VAL A 59 -12.12 4.41 -2.53
N MET A 60 -11.41 4.00 -3.59
CA MET A 60 -10.41 2.95 -3.49
C MET A 60 -9.36 3.35 -2.44
N GLN A 61 -8.71 2.37 -1.79
CA GLN A 61 -7.64 2.61 -0.80
C GLN A 61 -6.36 1.88 -1.17
N SER A 62 -6.47 0.75 -1.87
CA SER A 62 -5.32 -0.08 -2.25
C SER A 62 -5.66 -1.01 -3.39
N ILE A 63 -4.60 -1.55 -4.02
CA ILE A 63 -4.67 -2.54 -5.10
C ILE A 63 -3.67 -3.68 -4.85
N ALA A 64 -4.00 -4.88 -5.30
CA ALA A 64 -3.07 -6.02 -5.34
C ALA A 64 -3.36 -6.96 -6.50
N PHE A 65 -2.32 -7.63 -7.01
CA PHE A 65 -2.42 -8.53 -8.14
C PHE A 65 -2.05 -9.95 -7.76
N ASP A 66 -2.95 -10.90 -7.99
CA ASP A 66 -2.58 -12.30 -8.19
C ASP A 66 -2.20 -12.45 -9.66
N SER A 67 -0.94 -12.14 -9.96
CA SER A 67 -0.43 -12.10 -11.32
C SER A 67 -0.51 -13.47 -12.01
N ALA A 68 -0.26 -14.56 -11.31
CA ALA A 68 -0.29 -15.89 -11.95
C ALA A 68 -1.73 -16.32 -12.32
N ASN A 69 -2.74 -15.92 -11.55
CA ASN A 69 -4.15 -16.17 -11.88
C ASN A 69 -4.83 -15.00 -12.62
N GLN A 70 -4.09 -13.94 -12.96
CA GLN A 70 -4.59 -12.74 -13.66
C GLN A 70 -5.79 -12.09 -12.95
N ARG A 71 -5.70 -11.94 -11.61
CA ARG A 71 -6.75 -11.29 -10.79
C ARG A 71 -6.23 -9.99 -10.19
N LEU A 72 -7.07 -8.98 -10.23
CA LEU A 72 -6.87 -7.71 -9.52
C LEU A 72 -7.83 -7.65 -8.34
N PHE A 73 -7.34 -7.19 -7.20
CA PHE A 73 -8.13 -6.90 -6.02
C PHE A 73 -7.96 -5.45 -5.61
N THR A 74 -9.02 -4.84 -5.10
CA THR A 74 -8.98 -3.50 -4.53
C THR A 74 -9.54 -3.50 -3.12
N GLY A 75 -9.04 -2.64 -2.25
CA GLY A 75 -9.61 -2.36 -0.93
C GLY A 75 -10.38 -1.05 -0.91
N GLN A 76 -11.48 -1.00 -0.16
CA GLN A 76 -12.29 0.18 0.11
C GLN A 76 -12.71 0.17 1.58
N LEU A 77 -12.87 1.36 2.19
CA LEU A 77 -13.68 1.47 3.40
C LEU A 77 -15.13 1.13 3.07
N ARG A 78 -15.80 0.34 3.90
CA ARG A 78 -17.18 -0.08 3.64
C ARG A 78 -18.17 1.09 3.78
N ALA A 79 -19.02 1.33 2.79
CA ALA A 79 -20.08 2.33 2.93
C ALA A 79 -21.09 1.92 4.01
N GLY A 80 -21.61 2.92 4.73
CA GLY A 80 -22.58 2.72 5.81
C GLY A 80 -21.96 2.32 7.15
N SER A 81 -20.68 1.97 7.20
CA SER A 81 -19.94 1.75 8.45
C SER A 81 -19.16 3.01 8.86
N PRO A 82 -19.03 3.32 10.18
CA PRO A 82 -18.13 4.36 10.64
C PRO A 82 -16.69 4.05 10.22
N SER A 83 -15.91 5.04 9.75
CA SER A 83 -14.52 4.80 9.34
C SER A 83 -13.66 4.22 10.47
N SER A 84 -13.95 4.56 11.73
CA SER A 84 -13.29 4.01 12.92
C SER A 84 -13.55 2.52 13.18
N SER A 85 -14.59 1.94 12.58
CA SER A 85 -14.88 0.50 12.69
C SER A 85 -13.88 -0.37 11.95
N GLY A 86 -13.12 0.21 11.01
CA GLY A 86 -12.19 -0.53 10.17
C GLY A 86 -12.85 -1.60 9.29
N ASP A 87 -14.14 -1.41 8.97
CA ASP A 87 -14.86 -2.27 8.04
C ASP A 87 -14.43 -1.98 6.60
N LEU A 88 -14.09 -3.03 5.87
CA LEU A 88 -13.62 -2.97 4.50
C LEU A 88 -14.56 -3.73 3.55
N THR A 89 -14.54 -3.29 2.30
CA THR A 89 -15.02 -4.01 1.12
C THR A 89 -13.81 -4.30 0.24
N LEU A 90 -13.56 -5.58 -0.03
CA LEU A 90 -12.61 -6.01 -1.04
C LEU A 90 -13.35 -6.33 -2.32
N THR A 91 -12.89 -5.78 -3.45
CA THR A 91 -13.47 -6.06 -4.77
C THR A 91 -12.48 -6.86 -5.59
N GLN A 92 -12.93 -7.94 -6.24
CA GLN A 92 -12.16 -8.58 -7.30
C GLN A 92 -12.58 -7.99 -8.65
N LEU A 93 -11.59 -7.61 -9.46
CA LEU A 93 -11.76 -7.09 -10.80
C LEU A 93 -11.11 -8.02 -11.84
N THR A 94 -11.63 -7.98 -13.07
CA THR A 94 -10.82 -8.32 -14.25
C THR A 94 -9.71 -7.28 -14.43
N LEU A 95 -8.68 -7.58 -15.23
CA LEU A 95 -7.66 -6.57 -15.58
C LEU A 95 -8.23 -5.41 -16.43
N ALA A 96 -9.41 -5.57 -17.02
CA ALA A 96 -10.16 -4.48 -17.67
C ALA A 96 -10.99 -3.64 -16.67
N GLY A 97 -10.97 -3.99 -15.39
CA GLY A 97 -11.65 -3.27 -14.30
C GLY A 97 -13.12 -3.63 -14.12
N ASP A 98 -13.59 -4.75 -14.67
CA ASP A 98 -14.97 -5.20 -14.44
C ASP A 98 -15.06 -5.97 -13.12
N VAL A 99 -16.07 -5.65 -12.30
CA VAL A 99 -16.31 -6.33 -11.03
C VAL A 99 -16.73 -7.78 -11.28
N VAL A 100 -16.01 -8.72 -10.66
CA VAL A 100 -16.30 -10.16 -10.75
C VAL A 100 -16.60 -10.80 -9.39
N GLY A 101 -16.44 -10.06 -8.30
CA GLY A 101 -16.77 -10.51 -6.96
C GLY A 101 -16.41 -9.50 -5.89
N HIS A 102 -16.87 -9.74 -4.67
CA HIS A 102 -16.58 -8.92 -3.51
C HIS A 102 -16.49 -9.76 -2.22
N MET A 103 -15.87 -9.19 -1.20
CA MET A 103 -15.76 -9.80 0.13
C MET A 103 -15.75 -8.70 1.18
N TYR A 104 -16.40 -8.95 2.31
CA TYR A 104 -16.49 -8.00 3.40
C TYR A 104 -15.55 -8.39 4.54
N LEU A 105 -14.81 -7.43 5.07
CA LEU A 105 -13.96 -7.61 6.26
C LEU A 105 -14.42 -6.68 7.36
N SER A 106 -14.81 -7.18 8.52
CA SER A 106 -15.31 -6.37 9.64
C SER A 106 -14.30 -6.27 10.78
N GLY A 107 -13.97 -5.04 11.19
CA GLY A 107 -13.00 -4.79 12.26
C GLY A 107 -11.53 -4.97 11.86
N PHE A 108 -11.18 -4.71 10.60
CA PHE A 108 -9.83 -4.96 10.07
C PHE A 108 -8.92 -3.73 10.17
N GLY A 109 -9.31 -2.61 9.53
CA GLY A 109 -8.51 -1.39 9.47
C GLY A 109 -8.91 -0.50 8.30
N HIS A 110 -7.94 0.06 7.59
CA HIS A 110 -8.17 1.05 6.54
C HIS A 110 -7.82 0.57 5.13
N ALA A 111 -7.01 -0.48 5.03
CA ALA A 111 -6.49 -1.02 3.79
C ALA A 111 -5.64 -0.02 2.98
N VAL A 112 -4.76 0.73 3.64
CA VAL A 112 -3.74 1.57 2.95
C VAL A 112 -2.84 0.72 2.05
N SER A 113 -2.67 -0.56 2.37
CA SER A 113 -2.11 -1.54 1.43
C SER A 113 -2.70 -2.92 1.69
N ILE A 114 -2.81 -3.70 0.62
CA ILE A 114 -3.21 -5.11 0.61
C ILE A 114 -2.20 -5.90 -0.22
N GLY A 115 -2.13 -7.21 0.01
CA GLY A 115 -1.30 -8.13 -0.77
C GLY A 115 -2.11 -9.31 -1.29
N ALA A 116 -1.79 -9.77 -2.50
CA ALA A 116 -2.36 -10.97 -3.07
C ALA A 116 -1.25 -12.03 -3.22
N GLU A 117 -1.49 -13.20 -2.66
CA GLU A 117 -0.58 -14.34 -2.73
C GLU A 117 -1.23 -15.47 -3.52
N THR A 118 -0.57 -15.90 -4.58
CA THR A 118 -0.98 -17.04 -5.39
C THR A 118 -0.53 -18.35 -4.76
N VAL A 119 -1.46 -19.29 -4.55
CA VAL A 119 -1.17 -20.68 -4.15
C VAL A 119 -1.94 -21.61 -5.08
N GLY A 120 -1.28 -22.05 -6.17
CA GLY A 120 -1.95 -22.72 -7.28
C GLY A 120 -3.04 -21.81 -7.86
N ARG A 121 -4.27 -22.32 -7.99
CA ARG A 121 -5.44 -21.55 -8.47
C ARG A 121 -6.14 -20.73 -7.38
N THR A 122 -5.68 -20.85 -6.14
CA THR A 122 -6.25 -20.15 -4.98
C THR A 122 -5.49 -18.85 -4.76
N THR A 123 -6.23 -17.76 -4.56
CA THR A 123 -5.67 -16.51 -4.05
C THR A 123 -5.87 -16.44 -2.54
N TYR A 124 -4.81 -16.12 -1.81
CA TYR A 124 -4.88 -15.66 -0.43
C TYR A 124 -4.61 -14.17 -0.40
N LEU A 125 -5.39 -13.44 0.39
CA LEU A 125 -5.20 -12.02 0.58
C LEU A 125 -4.56 -11.74 1.93
N TRP A 126 -3.76 -10.69 1.95
CA TRP A 126 -3.07 -10.14 3.10
C TRP A 126 -3.53 -8.71 3.33
N THR A 127 -3.93 -8.39 4.55
CA THR A 127 -4.23 -7.01 4.97
C THR A 127 -4.05 -6.89 6.47
N GLU A 128 -4.18 -5.69 7.01
CA GLU A 128 -4.25 -5.44 8.43
C GLU A 128 -5.54 -6.01 9.05
N THR A 129 -5.51 -6.35 10.35
CA THR A 129 -6.69 -6.79 11.12
C THR A 129 -6.62 -6.28 12.57
N ASP A 130 -7.69 -6.53 13.34
CA ASP A 130 -7.79 -6.18 14.76
C ASP A 130 -7.68 -4.66 14.97
N VAL A 131 -8.68 -3.96 14.43
CA VAL A 131 -8.70 -2.49 14.37
C VAL A 131 -8.52 -1.86 15.75
N ASP A 132 -7.69 -0.82 15.80
CA ASP A 132 -7.71 0.18 16.84
C ASP A 132 -8.71 1.27 16.49
N THR A 133 -9.86 1.27 17.16
CA THR A 133 -10.95 2.23 16.89
C THR A 133 -10.57 3.68 17.19
N ALA A 134 -9.46 3.93 17.91
CA ALA A 134 -8.97 5.28 18.15
C ALA A 134 -8.30 5.90 16.91
N ASN A 135 -7.73 5.08 16.02
CA ASN A 135 -7.01 5.54 14.82
C ASN A 135 -7.45 4.86 13.52
N ALA A 136 -8.41 3.92 13.57
CA ALA A 136 -8.93 3.17 12.43
C ALA A 136 -7.87 2.33 11.67
N ARG A 137 -6.84 1.83 12.35
CA ARG A 137 -5.76 1.01 11.78
C ARG A 137 -5.67 -0.34 12.47
N GLY A 138 -5.23 -1.35 11.73
CA GLY A 138 -5.07 -2.71 12.23
C GLY A 138 -3.82 -2.86 13.11
N ARG A 139 -3.97 -3.62 14.19
CA ARG A 139 -2.90 -3.95 15.14
C ARG A 139 -2.09 -5.18 14.74
N GLN A 140 -2.54 -5.89 13.72
CA GLN A 140 -1.97 -7.16 13.26
C GLN A 140 -2.05 -7.26 11.74
N ILE A 141 -1.31 -8.21 11.16
CA ILE A 141 -1.45 -8.61 9.75
C ILE A 141 -2.19 -9.93 9.70
N ALA A 142 -3.21 -10.01 8.84
CA ALA A 142 -3.97 -11.21 8.56
C ALA A 142 -3.67 -11.77 7.17
N ARG A 143 -3.82 -13.09 7.06
CA ARG A 143 -3.87 -13.85 5.81
C ARG A 143 -5.13 -14.71 5.80
N PHE A 144 -5.88 -14.65 4.71
CA PHE A 144 -7.10 -15.44 4.53
C PHE A 144 -7.30 -15.80 3.06
N ARG A 145 -8.08 -16.85 2.81
CA ARG A 145 -8.43 -17.26 1.45
C ARG A 145 -9.45 -16.28 0.88
N TRP A 146 -9.27 -15.85 -0.37
CA TRP A 146 -10.32 -15.14 -1.09
C TRP A 146 -11.54 -16.03 -1.32
N GLN A 147 -12.71 -15.50 -1.01
CA GLN A 147 -14.00 -16.12 -1.30
C GLN A 147 -15.03 -15.05 -1.61
N ASP A 148 -15.57 -15.09 -2.83
CA ASP A 148 -16.63 -14.18 -3.25
C ASP A 148 -17.88 -14.33 -2.37
N GLY A 149 -18.49 -13.21 -2.02
CA GLY A 149 -19.66 -13.09 -1.15
C GLY A 149 -19.39 -13.38 0.33
N ALA A 150 -18.16 -13.67 0.73
CA ALA A 150 -17.85 -13.97 2.13
C ALA A 150 -17.75 -12.69 2.98
N THR A 151 -18.02 -12.85 4.28
CA THR A 151 -17.77 -11.84 5.31
C THR A 151 -16.86 -12.45 6.37
N LEU A 152 -15.74 -11.79 6.69
CA LEU A 152 -14.85 -12.19 7.76
C LEU A 152 -14.78 -11.15 8.87
N THR A 153 -14.52 -11.63 10.08
CA THR A 153 -14.04 -10.88 11.24
C THR A 153 -12.64 -11.40 11.61
N LYS A 154 -11.97 -10.76 12.57
CA LYS A 154 -10.67 -11.25 13.08
C LYS A 154 -10.73 -12.68 13.65
N ASP A 155 -11.93 -13.14 14.05
CA ASP A 155 -12.14 -14.45 14.68
C ASP A 155 -12.69 -15.50 13.70
N SER A 156 -12.82 -15.16 12.41
CA SER A 156 -13.37 -16.08 11.41
C SER A 156 -12.47 -17.31 11.20
N PRO A 157 -13.05 -18.51 11.05
CA PRO A 157 -12.28 -19.72 10.81
C PRO A 157 -11.52 -19.63 9.48
N GLY A 158 -10.25 -20.04 9.49
CA GLY A 158 -9.39 -20.02 8.31
C GLY A 158 -8.65 -18.70 8.07
N LEU A 159 -8.94 -17.65 8.84
CA LEU A 159 -8.08 -16.48 8.96
C LEU A 159 -6.92 -16.81 9.92
N ARG A 160 -5.72 -16.35 9.57
CA ARG A 160 -4.56 -16.36 10.48
C ARG A 160 -4.07 -14.93 10.62
N SER A 161 -3.76 -14.52 11.84
CA SER A 161 -3.21 -13.20 12.11
C SER A 161 -1.94 -13.29 12.95
N TRP A 162 -1.09 -12.28 12.78
CA TRP A 162 0.18 -12.17 13.48
C TRP A 162 0.47 -10.71 13.80
N LYS A 163 1.26 -10.50 14.86
CA LYS A 163 1.90 -9.22 15.15
C LYS A 163 3.41 -9.37 14.87
N PRO A 164 3.89 -9.07 13.65
CA PRO A 164 5.27 -9.37 13.25
C PRO A 164 6.34 -8.61 14.05
N VAL A 165 5.98 -7.45 14.59
CA VAL A 165 6.86 -6.58 15.37
C VAL A 165 6.17 -6.29 16.71
N ALA A 166 6.75 -6.77 17.80
CA ALA A 166 6.07 -6.85 19.10
C ALA A 166 5.67 -5.48 19.68
N ASP A 167 6.53 -4.48 19.53
CA ASP A 167 6.32 -3.08 19.92
C ASP A 167 5.73 -2.21 18.80
N GLY A 168 5.54 -2.78 17.61
CA GLY A 168 4.91 -2.11 16.48
C GLY A 168 3.41 -1.88 16.64
N ALA A 169 2.91 -0.88 15.93
CA ALA A 169 1.48 -0.61 15.72
C ALA A 169 1.21 -0.25 14.25
N VAL A 170 -0.06 -0.09 13.86
CA VAL A 170 -0.49 0.31 12.50
C VAL A 170 0.21 -0.48 11.40
N PHE A 171 -0.27 -1.69 11.16
CA PHE A 171 0.39 -2.62 10.24
C PHE A 171 -0.24 -2.56 8.85
N THR A 172 0.55 -2.61 7.79
CA THR A 172 0.05 -2.94 6.43
C THR A 172 1.04 -3.85 5.72
N PRO A 173 0.59 -4.77 4.85
CA PRO A 173 1.47 -5.65 4.09
C PRO A 173 1.71 -5.13 2.67
N SER A 174 2.76 -5.63 2.02
CA SER A 174 2.89 -5.61 0.55
C SER A 174 3.53 -6.92 0.09
N VAL A 175 2.86 -7.66 -0.79
CA VAL A 175 3.31 -8.98 -1.26
C VAL A 175 4.04 -8.85 -2.60
N ASP A 176 5.27 -9.32 -2.63
CA ASP A 176 6.09 -9.48 -3.84
C ASP A 176 6.26 -10.98 -4.11
N GLN A 177 5.26 -11.56 -4.77
CA GLN A 177 5.25 -12.98 -5.14
C GLN A 177 6.42 -13.33 -6.06
N GLN A 178 6.81 -12.42 -6.95
CA GLN A 178 7.85 -12.65 -7.96
C GLN A 178 9.21 -12.94 -7.31
N HIS A 179 9.51 -12.27 -6.20
CA HIS A 179 10.76 -12.48 -5.46
C HIS A 179 10.58 -13.25 -4.15
N GLY A 180 9.38 -13.78 -3.89
CA GLY A 180 9.07 -14.57 -2.69
C GLY A 180 9.18 -13.77 -1.39
N ARG A 181 8.79 -12.49 -1.41
CA ARG A 181 8.95 -11.55 -0.28
C ARG A 181 7.61 -10.96 0.15
N ILE A 182 7.56 -10.54 1.41
CA ILE A 182 6.48 -9.69 1.94
C ILE A 182 7.12 -8.56 2.74
N GLY A 183 6.70 -7.34 2.45
CA GLY A 183 6.98 -6.18 3.29
C GLY A 183 5.90 -6.03 4.34
N ILE A 184 6.28 -5.62 5.55
CA ILE A 184 5.37 -5.24 6.63
C ILE A 184 5.74 -3.84 7.09
N ARG A 185 4.90 -2.87 6.72
CA ARG A 185 4.98 -1.50 7.20
C ARG A 185 4.31 -1.40 8.56
N HIS A 186 4.94 -0.76 9.52
CA HIS A 186 4.49 -0.61 10.90
C HIS A 186 5.01 0.70 11.51
N THR A 187 4.36 1.23 12.53
CA THR A 187 4.89 2.36 13.33
C THR A 187 5.70 1.85 14.50
N LEU A 188 6.83 2.51 14.75
CA LEU A 188 7.56 2.53 16.01
C LEU A 188 7.50 3.95 16.60
N ALA A 189 8.11 4.16 17.77
CA ALA A 189 8.11 5.45 18.46
C ALA A 189 8.66 6.61 17.63
N ASP A 190 9.56 6.33 16.69
CA ASP A 190 10.23 7.34 15.86
C ASP A 190 9.61 7.46 14.44
N GLY A 191 8.53 6.75 14.13
CA GLY A 191 7.79 6.86 12.86
C GLY A 191 7.50 5.52 12.19
N PHE A 192 7.21 5.56 10.90
CA PHE A 192 6.94 4.34 10.11
C PHE A 192 8.24 3.66 9.69
N HIS A 193 8.25 2.33 9.79
CA HIS A 193 9.30 1.43 9.36
C HIS A 193 8.73 0.35 8.45
N ILE A 194 9.58 -0.24 7.63
CA ILE A 194 9.24 -1.38 6.76
C ILE A 194 10.25 -2.49 7.03
N ASN A 195 9.73 -3.66 7.40
CA ASN A 195 10.52 -4.89 7.46
C ASN A 195 10.17 -5.79 6.28
N VAL A 196 11.18 -6.36 5.62
CA VAL A 196 11.02 -7.34 4.55
C VAL A 196 11.28 -8.73 5.09
N TYR A 197 10.40 -9.67 4.78
CA TYR A 197 10.48 -11.07 5.19
C TYR A 197 10.36 -12.00 3.98
N SER A 198 10.71 -13.28 4.17
CA SER A 198 10.31 -14.33 3.23
C SER A 198 8.79 -14.51 3.27
N LEU A 199 8.13 -14.51 2.12
CA LEU A 199 6.70 -14.75 2.01
C LEU A 199 6.31 -16.15 2.50
N ALA A 200 7.16 -17.15 2.26
CA ALA A 200 6.94 -18.52 2.70
C ALA A 200 7.00 -18.64 4.24
N ALA A 201 7.99 -18.02 4.87
CA ALA A 201 8.12 -17.98 6.33
C ALA A 201 6.95 -17.21 6.96
N ALA A 202 6.62 -16.04 6.44
CA ALA A 202 5.50 -15.23 6.93
C ALA A 202 4.17 -15.98 6.85
N ARG A 203 3.90 -16.71 5.75
CA ARG A 203 2.72 -17.59 5.62
C ARG A 203 2.66 -18.68 6.70
N ALA A 204 3.81 -19.19 7.13
CA ALA A 204 3.92 -20.13 8.23
C ALA A 204 3.81 -19.47 9.61
N GLY A 205 3.73 -18.13 9.67
CA GLY A 205 3.71 -17.35 10.90
C GLY A 205 5.09 -17.07 11.49
N ASP A 206 6.15 -17.31 10.72
CA ASP A 206 7.53 -17.07 11.13
C ASP A 206 8.01 -15.70 10.61
N PHE A 207 8.16 -14.76 11.55
CA PHE A 207 8.72 -13.43 11.34
C PHE A 207 10.06 -13.25 12.07
N SER A 208 10.71 -14.33 12.50
CA SER A 208 11.96 -14.28 13.28
C SER A 208 13.16 -13.78 12.47
N ARG A 209 13.13 -13.97 11.14
CA ARG A 209 14.21 -13.54 10.24
C ARG A 209 13.78 -12.37 9.37
N VAL A 210 14.25 -11.18 9.74
CA VAL A 210 14.14 -9.98 8.92
C VAL A 210 15.20 -10.02 7.81
N LEU A 211 14.77 -9.83 6.56
CA LEU A 211 15.65 -9.77 5.38
C LEU A 211 16.16 -8.36 5.07
N ALA A 212 15.41 -7.34 5.49
CA ALA A 212 15.80 -5.93 5.47
C ALA A 212 14.87 -5.17 6.43
N SER A 213 15.39 -4.12 7.09
CA SER A 213 14.62 -3.22 7.95
C SER A 213 15.10 -1.81 7.74
N PHE A 214 14.18 -0.88 7.53
CA PHE A 214 14.50 0.53 7.34
C PHE A 214 13.33 1.42 7.73
N LYS A 215 13.65 2.64 8.12
CA LYS A 215 12.68 3.69 8.35
C LYS A 215 12.11 4.18 7.02
N GLN A 216 10.80 4.36 6.92
CA GLN A 216 10.18 5.00 5.76
C GLN A 216 10.84 6.37 5.54
N PRO A 217 11.29 6.71 4.32
CA PRO A 217 11.89 8.01 4.05
C PRO A 217 10.89 9.14 4.34
N THR A 218 11.39 10.29 4.78
CA THR A 218 10.57 11.49 4.92
C THR A 218 10.02 11.89 3.55
N MET A 219 8.69 11.92 3.43
CA MET A 219 7.99 12.30 2.21
C MET A 219 7.60 13.78 2.25
N THR A 220 6.73 14.24 1.34
CA THR A 220 6.39 15.66 1.27
C THR A 220 5.61 16.10 2.51
N ALA A 221 6.10 17.12 3.19
CA ALA A 221 5.48 17.59 4.42
C ALA A 221 4.03 18.08 4.18
N GLY A 222 3.08 17.55 4.93
CA GLY A 222 1.67 17.92 4.83
C GLY A 222 0.91 17.30 3.66
N ILE A 223 1.48 16.29 3.00
CA ILE A 223 0.79 15.49 1.97
C ILE A 223 0.56 14.08 2.53
N ASP A 224 -0.64 13.57 2.34
CA ASP A 224 -1.06 12.27 2.83
C ASP A 224 -0.42 11.11 2.06
N PHE A 225 -0.12 10.04 2.80
CA PHE A 225 0.42 8.79 2.28
C PHE A 225 -0.72 7.87 1.82
N GLN A 226 -0.68 7.47 0.55
CA GLN A 226 -1.80 6.83 -0.16
C GLN A 226 -1.50 5.41 -0.63
N GLY A 227 -0.35 4.84 -0.27
CA GLY A 227 -0.06 3.43 -0.51
C GLY A 227 1.41 3.14 -0.74
N TRP A 228 1.73 1.85 -0.83
CA TRP A 228 3.07 1.39 -1.15
C TRP A 228 3.10 -0.04 -1.70
N ALA A 229 4.15 -0.32 -2.47
CA ALA A 229 4.42 -1.63 -3.07
C ALA A 229 5.88 -2.04 -2.88
N LEU A 230 6.11 -3.28 -2.43
CA LEU A 230 7.42 -3.93 -2.48
C LEU A 230 7.61 -4.60 -3.85
N TYR A 231 8.78 -4.42 -4.47
CA TYR A 231 9.18 -5.21 -5.62
C TYR A 231 10.70 -5.31 -5.75
N GLY A 232 11.21 -6.53 -5.63
CA GLY A 232 12.63 -6.82 -5.69
C GLY A 232 13.39 -6.16 -4.54
N SER A 233 14.45 -5.43 -4.86
CA SER A 233 15.24 -4.65 -3.89
C SER A 233 14.74 -3.20 -3.71
N TYR A 234 13.50 -2.90 -4.12
CA TYR A 234 12.93 -1.55 -4.08
C TYR A 234 11.57 -1.52 -3.38
N VAL A 235 11.26 -0.37 -2.78
CA VAL A 235 9.90 -0.01 -2.37
C VAL A 235 9.44 1.21 -3.16
N TYR A 236 8.19 1.17 -3.60
CA TYR A 236 7.51 2.27 -4.25
C TYR A 236 6.49 2.85 -3.28
N LEU A 237 6.57 4.16 -3.04
CA LEU A 237 5.71 4.88 -2.10
C LEU A 237 4.85 5.88 -2.87
N TRP A 238 3.59 6.00 -2.47
CA TRP A 238 2.59 6.83 -3.11
C TRP A 238 2.03 7.85 -2.11
N GLU A 239 2.01 9.11 -2.50
CA GLU A 239 1.40 10.20 -1.73
C GLU A 239 0.52 11.05 -2.64
N GLY A 240 -0.41 11.78 -2.05
CA GLY A 240 -1.22 12.77 -2.77
C GLY A 240 -2.48 13.16 -2.01
N GLU A 241 -3.05 14.29 -2.40
CA GLU A 241 -4.29 14.84 -1.86
C GLU A 241 -5.40 14.74 -2.89
N ALA A 242 -6.65 14.75 -2.41
CA ALA A 242 -7.81 14.92 -3.27
C ALA A 242 -7.76 16.29 -3.96
N TYR A 243 -7.84 16.28 -5.28
CA TYR A 243 -7.95 17.46 -6.12
C TYR A 243 -9.27 17.43 -6.89
N ALA A 244 -10.07 18.50 -6.80
CA ALA A 244 -11.36 18.60 -7.48
C ALA A 244 -11.42 19.85 -8.37
N GLY A 245 -12.07 19.73 -9.53
CA GLY A 245 -12.23 20.79 -10.52
C GLY A 245 -11.29 20.66 -11.71
N THR A 246 -11.11 21.75 -12.47
CA THR A 246 -10.20 21.78 -13.61
C THR A 246 -8.78 21.51 -13.17
N PHE A 247 -8.10 20.54 -13.79
CA PHE A 247 -6.74 20.17 -13.43
C PHE A 247 -5.74 21.30 -13.66
N ASP A 248 -4.95 21.58 -12.63
CA ASP A 248 -3.76 22.44 -12.69
C ASP A 248 -2.52 21.61 -12.29
N PRO A 249 -1.59 21.35 -13.22
CA PRO A 249 -0.34 20.63 -12.92
C PRO A 249 0.49 21.25 -11.79
N ALA A 250 0.38 22.57 -11.58
CA ALA A 250 1.08 23.27 -10.50
C ALA A 250 0.56 22.85 -9.12
N LEU A 251 -0.74 22.54 -9.02
CA LEU A 251 -1.42 22.17 -7.78
C LEU A 251 -1.42 20.66 -7.51
N ALA A 252 -1.05 19.83 -8.50
CA ALA A 252 -0.98 18.38 -8.31
C ALA A 252 0.06 18.01 -7.24
N THR A 253 -0.39 17.24 -6.25
CA THR A 253 0.40 16.74 -5.11
C THR A 253 0.76 15.26 -5.23
N SER A 254 0.13 14.54 -6.17
CA SER A 254 0.36 13.11 -6.36
C SER A 254 1.79 12.82 -6.81
N LYS A 255 2.53 12.01 -6.04
CA LYS A 255 3.96 11.78 -6.27
C LYS A 255 4.35 10.34 -5.95
N LEU A 256 5.02 9.68 -6.91
CA LEU A 256 5.63 8.37 -6.70
C LEU A 256 7.09 8.54 -6.26
N TRP A 257 7.53 7.65 -5.38
CA TRP A 257 8.90 7.59 -4.89
C TRP A 257 9.43 6.18 -5.02
N ALA A 258 10.67 6.02 -5.50
CA ALA A 258 11.39 4.76 -5.53
C ALA A 258 12.52 4.79 -4.49
N TYR A 259 12.43 3.89 -3.51
CA TYR A 259 13.42 3.71 -2.46
C TYR A 259 14.24 2.45 -2.72
N ASP A 260 15.57 2.59 -2.78
CA ASP A 260 16.50 1.47 -2.90
C ASP A 260 16.82 0.92 -1.51
N ILE A 261 16.36 -0.30 -1.22
CA ILE A 261 16.50 -0.92 0.10
C ILE A 261 17.98 -1.16 0.42
N ASN A 262 18.77 -1.53 -0.57
CA ASN A 262 20.18 -1.87 -0.37
C ASN A 262 21.04 -0.63 -0.14
N LYS A 263 20.71 0.49 -0.79
CA LYS A 263 21.40 1.77 -0.59
C LYS A 263 20.87 2.55 0.61
N GLY A 264 19.63 2.29 1.02
CA GLY A 264 18.98 2.99 2.11
C GLY A 264 18.50 4.41 1.75
N GLU A 265 18.29 4.69 0.45
CA GLU A 265 17.97 6.04 -0.03
C GLU A 265 16.85 6.06 -1.10
N VAL A 266 16.21 7.21 -1.25
CA VAL A 266 15.34 7.49 -2.40
C VAL A 266 16.20 7.72 -3.63
N VAL A 267 15.99 6.93 -4.68
CA VAL A 267 16.75 7.01 -5.94
C VAL A 267 15.99 7.70 -7.07
N GLU A 268 14.67 7.85 -6.93
CA GLU A 268 13.83 8.61 -7.86
C GLU A 268 12.56 9.09 -7.16
N SER A 269 12.07 10.27 -7.51
CA SER A 269 10.74 10.72 -7.07
C SER A 269 10.13 11.63 -8.15
N VAL A 270 8.88 11.39 -8.54
CA VAL A 270 8.27 12.01 -9.71
C VAL A 270 6.84 12.43 -9.40
N LYS A 271 6.52 13.70 -9.69
CA LYS A 271 5.14 14.18 -9.64
C LYS A 271 4.37 13.53 -10.80
N ILE A 272 3.27 12.89 -10.47
CA ILE A 272 2.44 12.17 -11.44
C ILE A 272 1.33 13.08 -11.92
N LEU A 273 1.22 13.25 -13.24
CA LEU A 273 0.22 14.10 -13.89
C LEU A 273 -0.83 13.28 -14.67
N ASP A 274 -0.69 11.95 -14.70
CA ASP A 274 -1.65 11.02 -15.30
C ASP A 274 -3.07 11.27 -14.76
N GLY A 275 -4.08 11.08 -15.61
CA GLY A 275 -5.48 11.33 -15.25
C GLY A 275 -5.82 12.82 -15.10
N ALA A 276 -5.13 13.72 -15.81
CA ALA A 276 -5.39 15.16 -15.81
C ALA A 276 -6.84 15.54 -16.22
N ASP A 277 -7.54 14.64 -16.90
CA ASP A 277 -8.94 14.79 -17.31
C ASP A 277 -9.95 14.43 -16.21
N LEU A 278 -9.50 13.86 -15.08
CA LEU A 278 -10.36 13.47 -13.97
C LEU A 278 -10.83 14.70 -13.17
N VAL A 279 -12.15 14.91 -13.09
CA VAL A 279 -12.78 16.05 -12.36
C VAL A 279 -12.57 15.96 -10.85
N TYR A 280 -12.48 14.75 -10.32
CA TYR A 280 -12.00 14.47 -8.97
C TYR A 280 -10.84 13.50 -9.12
N ARG A 281 -9.73 13.79 -8.47
CA ARG A 281 -8.49 13.03 -8.58
C ARG A 281 -7.84 12.93 -7.22
N GLU A 282 -8.00 11.78 -6.59
CA GLU A 282 -7.37 11.46 -5.31
C GLU A 282 -6.46 10.25 -5.52
N ALA A 283 -5.19 10.40 -5.15
CA ALA A 283 -4.19 9.36 -5.26
C ALA A 283 -4.58 8.19 -4.34
N GLU A 284 -4.70 6.98 -4.86
CA GLU A 284 -5.17 5.82 -4.08
C GLU A 284 -4.53 4.52 -4.57
N GLY A 285 -3.73 3.88 -3.72
CA GLY A 285 -3.18 2.56 -3.98
C GLY A 285 -2.05 2.49 -5.01
N VAL A 286 -1.13 1.56 -4.78
CA VAL A 286 -0.05 1.18 -5.70
C VAL A 286 0.23 -0.30 -5.54
N GLY A 287 0.58 -0.98 -6.62
CA GLY A 287 0.83 -2.42 -6.65
C GLY A 287 1.60 -2.81 -7.90
N VAL A 288 2.15 -4.03 -7.92
CA VAL A 288 2.89 -4.52 -9.09
C VAL A 288 2.14 -5.68 -9.72
N TYR A 289 1.84 -5.52 -11.00
CA TYR A 289 1.31 -6.58 -11.86
C TYR A 289 2.45 -7.17 -12.69
N VAL A 290 2.50 -8.49 -12.80
CA VAL A 290 3.41 -9.18 -13.74
C VAL A 290 2.56 -9.86 -14.79
N ASP A 291 2.78 -9.51 -16.05
CA ASP A 291 2.02 -10.10 -17.14
C ASP A 291 2.43 -11.56 -17.42
N PRO A 292 1.66 -12.32 -18.24
CA PRO A 292 1.98 -13.72 -18.53
C PRO A 292 3.35 -13.95 -19.19
N LEU A 293 3.98 -12.91 -19.73
CA LEU A 293 5.33 -12.98 -20.31
C LEU A 293 6.42 -12.67 -19.28
N GLY A 294 6.05 -12.38 -18.02
CA GLY A 294 6.98 -12.04 -16.97
C GLY A 294 7.38 -10.56 -16.96
N CYS A 295 6.69 -9.70 -17.73
CA CYS A 295 6.98 -8.27 -17.77
C CYS A 295 6.22 -7.55 -16.65
N PRO A 296 6.92 -6.95 -15.68
CA PRO A 296 6.28 -6.30 -14.56
C PRO A 296 5.83 -4.88 -14.91
N ARG A 297 4.79 -4.41 -14.23
CA ARG A 297 4.22 -3.06 -14.33
C ARG A 297 3.95 -2.52 -12.93
N LEU A 298 4.48 -1.34 -12.62
CA LEU A 298 4.11 -0.60 -11.42
C LEU A 298 2.79 0.10 -11.68
N CYS A 299 1.71 -0.41 -11.12
CA CYS A 299 0.39 0.15 -11.23
C CYS A 299 0.10 1.09 -10.05
N PHE A 300 -0.57 2.21 -10.31
CA PHE A 300 -1.00 3.17 -9.29
C PHE A 300 -2.37 3.72 -9.65
N GLY A 301 -3.15 4.05 -8.62
CA GLY A 301 -4.55 4.38 -8.77
C GLY A 301 -4.91 5.83 -8.49
N PHE A 302 -6.01 6.25 -9.10
CA PHE A 302 -6.74 7.45 -8.72
C PHE A 302 -8.22 7.12 -8.51
N ALA A 303 -8.80 7.63 -7.41
CA ALA A 303 -10.24 7.74 -7.27
C ALA A 303 -10.75 8.97 -8.02
N SER A 304 -11.91 8.82 -8.68
CA SER A 304 -12.65 9.87 -9.36
C SER A 304 -14.16 9.77 -9.12
N GLY A 305 -14.96 10.57 -9.82
CA GLY A 305 -16.41 10.62 -9.63
C GLY A 305 -16.83 11.43 -8.41
N VAL A 306 -18.12 11.40 -8.08
CA VAL A 306 -18.72 12.14 -6.95
C VAL A 306 -18.88 11.23 -5.73
N THR A 307 -19.05 11.81 -4.54
CA THR A 307 -19.38 11.03 -3.34
C THR A 307 -20.64 10.19 -3.56
N GLY A 308 -20.58 8.90 -3.24
CA GLY A 308 -21.68 7.95 -3.52
C GLY A 308 -21.63 7.34 -4.92
N ASP A 309 -20.73 7.80 -5.79
CA ASP A 309 -20.44 7.22 -7.10
C ASP A 309 -18.94 7.34 -7.43
N ARG A 310 -18.09 6.93 -6.49
CA ARG A 310 -16.63 6.96 -6.69
C ARG A 310 -16.22 5.87 -7.69
N ARG A 311 -15.26 6.22 -8.54
CA ARG A 311 -14.74 5.35 -9.61
C ARG A 311 -13.24 5.13 -9.45
N ALA A 312 -12.77 3.97 -9.85
CA ALA A 312 -11.35 3.63 -9.88
C ALA A 312 -10.76 3.82 -11.28
N ASN A 313 -9.51 4.28 -11.30
CA ASN A 313 -8.68 4.48 -12.50
C ASN A 313 -7.29 3.92 -12.18
N LEU A 314 -6.74 3.09 -13.05
CA LEU A 314 -5.41 2.51 -12.87
C LEU A 314 -4.50 2.86 -14.04
N PHE A 315 -3.35 3.40 -13.71
CA PHE A 315 -2.26 3.74 -14.62
C PHE A 315 -1.05 2.90 -14.29
N TYR A 316 -0.06 2.84 -15.18
CA TYR A 316 1.16 2.10 -14.91
C TYR A 316 2.44 2.69 -15.52
N ARG A 317 3.58 2.24 -15.00
CA ARG A 317 4.91 2.31 -15.63
C ARG A 317 5.45 0.90 -15.85
N ASP A 318 6.10 0.64 -16.97
CA ASP A 318 6.55 -0.71 -17.38
C ASP A 318 8.03 -0.80 -17.75
N THR A 319 8.75 0.33 -17.72
CA THR A 319 10.19 0.37 -18.02
C THR A 319 11.01 0.11 -16.77
N LEU A 320 12.01 -0.76 -16.90
CA LEU A 320 12.95 -1.14 -15.84
C LEU A 320 14.39 -0.70 -16.14
N VAL A 321 15.10 -0.19 -15.12
CA VAL A 321 16.55 0.17 -15.16
C VAL A 321 17.34 -0.49 -14.04
#